data_AF-A0A942SFC5-F1
#
_entry.id   AF-A0A942SFC5-F1
#
_cell.length_a   1.000
_cell.length_b   1.000
_cell.length_c   1.000
_cell.angle_alpha   90.00
_cell.angle_beta   90.00
_cell.angle_gamma   90.00
#
_symmetry.space_group_name_H-M   'P 1'
#
loop_
_entity.id
_entity.type
_entity.pdbx_description
1 polymer ?
#
loop_
_entity_poly.entity_id
_entity_poly.type
_entity_poly.pdbx_seq_one_letter_code
_entity_poly.pdbx_strand_id
1 'polypeptide(L)'
;MKRICAHLTGLLALFAVTAAHAQADQDRRALMTLYFASIAADRCDFPLSEAEADKLIQTASALQKKMGLKDEAADLLYEEVELSFEKRLPDACKKDGEAFKSYEQVMQDIRKK
;
A
#
# COMPACT_ATOMS: atom_id res chain seq x y z
N MET A 1 2.06 -54.15 28.21
CA MET A 1 2.77 -52.93 28.61
C MET A 1 2.13 -51.75 27.89
N LYS A 2 1.43 -50.89 28.64
CA LYS A 2 0.88 -49.60 28.15
C LYS A 2 2.02 -48.57 28.15
N ARG A 3 2.13 -47.72 27.12
CA ARG A 3 2.24 -46.24 27.26
C ARG A 3 2.61 -45.51 25.95
N ILE A 4 1.74 -44.56 25.62
CA ILE A 4 2.03 -43.18 25.13
C ILE A 4 2.55 -43.08 23.69
N CYS A 5 1.60 -43.00 22.75
CA CYS A 5 1.75 -42.31 21.46
C CYS A 5 0.50 -41.47 21.24
N ALA A 6 0.32 -40.46 22.08
CA ALA A 6 -0.68 -39.42 21.89
C ALA A 6 0.04 -38.10 22.18
N HIS A 7 -0.32 -37.03 21.45
CA HIS A 7 0.24 -35.67 21.53
C HIS A 7 1.44 -35.38 20.61
N LEU A 8 1.24 -35.45 19.28
CA LEU A 8 2.15 -34.77 18.34
C LEU A 8 1.42 -34.15 17.13
N THR A 9 0.15 -33.81 17.29
CA THR A 9 -0.72 -33.26 16.22
C THR A 9 -1.33 -31.90 16.56
N GLY A 10 -0.72 -31.15 17.49
CA GLY A 10 -1.27 -29.88 17.99
C GLY A 10 -0.51 -28.61 17.62
N LEU A 11 0.68 -28.69 16.99
CA LEU A 11 1.60 -27.54 16.89
C LEU A 11 1.67 -26.86 15.50
N LEU A 12 0.82 -27.25 14.53
CA LEU A 12 0.86 -26.65 13.17
C LEU A 12 -0.10 -25.47 12.96
N ALA A 13 -1.08 -25.25 13.85
CA ALA A 13 -2.12 -24.24 13.64
C ALA A 13 -1.68 -22.80 13.94
N LEU A 14 -0.59 -22.60 14.70
CA LEU A 14 -0.15 -21.28 15.17
C LEU A 14 0.70 -20.49 14.15
N PHE A 15 1.31 -21.14 13.15
CA PHE A 15 2.14 -20.46 12.16
C PHE A 15 1.36 -19.85 10.98
N ALA A 16 0.11 -20.30 10.74
CA ALA A 16 -0.69 -19.79 9.63
C ALA A 16 -1.26 -18.38 9.91
N VAL A 17 -1.47 -18.02 11.18
CA VAL A 17 -2.11 -16.75 11.56
C VAL A 17 -1.16 -15.56 11.42
N THR A 18 0.15 -15.75 11.66
CA THR A 18 1.14 -14.66 11.58
C THR A 18 1.43 -14.24 10.13
N ALA A 19 1.45 -15.20 9.19
CA ALA A 19 1.69 -14.92 7.77
C ALA A 19 0.56 -14.10 7.13
N ALA A 20 -0.69 -14.34 7.51
CA ALA A 20 -1.84 -13.61 6.99
C ALA A 20 -1.83 -12.12 7.40
N HIS A 21 -1.42 -11.81 8.63
CA HIS A 21 -1.31 -10.44 9.11
C HIS A 21 -0.19 -9.67 8.41
N ALA A 22 0.97 -10.30 8.21
CA ALA A 22 2.09 -9.68 7.50
C ALA A 22 1.72 -9.32 6.04
N GLN A 23 0.95 -10.18 5.37
CA GLN A 23 0.48 -9.92 4.01
C GLN A 23 -0.55 -8.79 3.96
N ALA A 24 -1.50 -8.75 4.90
CA ALA A 24 -2.49 -7.68 4.98
C ALA A 24 -1.83 -6.31 5.22
N ASP A 25 -0.85 -6.25 6.12
CA ASP A 25 -0.08 -5.04 6.39
C ASP A 25 0.74 -4.59 5.17
N GLN A 26 1.31 -5.55 4.43
CA GLN A 26 2.04 -5.24 3.20
C GLN A 26 1.11 -4.68 2.12
N ASP A 27 -0.07 -5.28 1.94
CA ASP A 27 -1.06 -4.80 0.97
C ASP A 27 -1.59 -3.40 1.36
N ARG A 28 -1.83 -3.14 2.66
CA ARG A 28 -2.20 -1.80 3.13
C ARG A 28 -1.11 -0.77 2.83
N ARG A 29 0.16 -1.08 3.12
CA ARG A 29 1.30 -0.18 2.84
C ARG A 29 1.45 0.10 1.34
N ALA A 30 1.26 -0.92 0.51
CA ALA A 30 1.31 -0.77 -0.94
C ALA A 30 0.19 0.16 -1.44
N LEU A 31 -1.03 0.03 -0.91
CA LEU A 31 -2.15 0.91 -1.25
C LEU A 31 -1.88 2.36 -0.84
N MET A 32 -1.42 2.58 0.39
CA MET A 32 -1.05 3.93 0.86
C MET A 32 0.06 4.56 0.01
N THR A 33 0.96 3.75 -0.52
CA THR A 33 2.06 4.22 -1.38
C THR A 33 1.56 4.67 -2.75
N LEU A 34 0.53 3.99 -3.30
CA LEU A 34 -0.14 4.42 -4.53
C LEU A 34 -0.92 5.72 -4.33
N TYR A 35 -1.64 5.84 -3.20
CA TYR A 35 -2.32 7.09 -2.83
C TYR A 35 -1.33 8.24 -2.64
N PHE A 36 -0.21 7.99 -1.97
CA PHE A 36 0.85 8.98 -1.82
C PHE A 36 1.31 9.49 -3.19
N ALA A 37 1.50 8.60 -4.17
CA ALA A 37 1.91 9.00 -5.51
C ALA A 37 0.85 9.85 -6.23
N SER A 38 -0.45 9.53 -6.11
CA SER A 38 -1.51 10.35 -6.70
C SER A 38 -1.57 11.74 -6.06
N ILE A 39 -1.50 11.80 -4.74
CA ILE A 39 -1.52 13.06 -3.97
C ILE A 39 -0.29 13.90 -4.32
N ALA A 40 0.90 13.29 -4.39
CA ALA A 40 2.12 14.01 -4.76
C ALA A 40 2.06 14.55 -6.19
N ALA A 41 1.50 13.80 -7.14
CA ALA A 41 1.30 14.28 -8.50
C ALA A 41 0.39 15.51 -8.55
N ASP A 42 -0.75 15.45 -7.87
CA ASP A 42 -1.75 16.52 -7.83
C ASP A 42 -1.25 17.76 -7.07
N ARG A 43 -0.76 17.58 -5.83
CA ARG A 43 -0.39 18.69 -4.94
C ARG A 43 0.92 19.37 -5.32
N CYS A 44 1.81 18.70 -6.05
CA CYS A 44 3.14 19.22 -6.40
C CYS A 44 3.37 19.37 -7.91
N ASP A 45 2.36 19.17 -8.74
CA ASP A 45 2.47 19.14 -10.21
C ASP A 45 3.59 18.20 -10.70
N PHE A 46 3.78 17.05 -10.05
CA PHE A 46 4.77 16.08 -10.51
C PHE A 46 4.31 15.42 -11.81
N PRO A 47 5.24 15.08 -12.74
CA PRO A 47 4.85 14.62 -14.07
C PRO A 47 4.09 13.29 -14.03
N LEU A 48 2.83 13.31 -14.47
CA LEU A 48 1.97 12.14 -14.58
C LEU A 48 1.19 12.20 -15.90
N SER A 49 1.44 11.25 -16.80
CA SER A 49 0.63 11.12 -18.02
C SER A 49 -0.72 10.46 -17.74
N GLU A 50 -1.69 10.67 -18.63
CA GLU A 50 -3.02 10.05 -18.54
C GLU A 50 -2.95 8.52 -18.46
N ALA A 51 -2.12 7.89 -19.30
CA ALA A 51 -1.92 6.44 -19.27
C ALA A 51 -1.31 5.94 -17.96
N GLU A 52 -0.44 6.74 -17.32
CA GLU A 52 0.12 6.40 -16.02
C GLU A 52 -0.90 6.58 -14.89
N ALA A 53 -1.71 7.65 -14.95
CA ALA A 53 -2.80 7.88 -14.01
C ALA A 53 -3.81 6.72 -14.04
N ASP A 54 -4.20 6.28 -15.24
CA ASP A 54 -5.10 5.13 -15.41
C ASP A 54 -4.52 3.86 -14.80
N LYS A 55 -3.24 3.57 -15.05
CA LYS A 55 -2.57 2.39 -14.46
C LYS A 55 -2.46 2.50 -12.94
N LEU A 56 -2.20 3.68 -12.40
CA LEU A 56 -2.15 3.93 -10.95
C LEU A 56 -3.52 3.61 -10.32
N ILE A 57 -4.60 4.15 -10.90
CA ILE A 57 -5.98 3.91 -10.45
C ILE A 57 -6.31 2.42 -10.52
N GLN A 58 -6.07 1.78 -11.66
CA GLN A 58 -6.32 0.34 -11.83
C GLN A 58 -5.56 -0.51 -10.81
N THR A 59 -4.30 -0.16 -10.54
CA THR A 59 -3.47 -0.87 -9.56
C THR A 59 -4.01 -0.69 -8.15
N ALA A 60 -4.42 0.52 -7.77
CA ALA A 60 -5.02 0.81 -6.48
C ALA A 60 -6.37 0.06 -6.30
N SER A 61 -7.26 0.13 -7.29
CA SER A 61 -8.56 -0.59 -7.25
C SER A 61 -8.40 -2.11 -7.18
N ALA A 62 -7.42 -2.68 -7.90
CA ALA A 62 -7.12 -4.10 -7.80
C ALA A 62 -6.66 -4.50 -6.39
N LEU A 63 -5.88 -3.65 -5.73
CA LEU A 63 -5.39 -3.88 -4.38
C LEU A 63 -6.48 -3.72 -3.32
N GLN A 64 -7.33 -2.69 -3.42
CA GLN A 64 -8.53 -2.53 -2.60
C GLN A 64 -9.42 -3.78 -2.70
N LYS A 65 -9.67 -4.27 -3.92
CA LYS A 65 -10.45 -5.48 -4.17
C LYS A 65 -9.78 -6.73 -3.55
N LYS A 66 -8.46 -6.87 -3.69
CA LYS A 66 -7.69 -7.97 -3.07
C LYS A 66 -7.83 -7.98 -1.55
N MET A 67 -7.83 -6.81 -0.93
CA MET A 67 -7.97 -6.64 0.51
C MET A 67 -9.42 -6.79 1.00
N GLY A 68 -10.40 -6.85 0.09
CA GLY A 68 -11.83 -6.80 0.45
C GLY A 68 -12.21 -5.46 1.11
N LEU A 69 -11.50 -4.38 0.78
CA LEU A 69 -11.75 -3.06 1.32
C LEU A 69 -13.06 -2.52 0.72
N LYS A 70 -13.91 -1.94 1.57
CA LYS A 70 -15.09 -1.17 1.14
C LYS A 70 -14.69 0.25 0.79
N ASP A 71 -15.50 0.91 -0.02
CA ASP A 71 -15.27 2.27 -0.50
C ASP A 71 -15.04 3.24 0.68
N GLU A 72 -15.86 3.19 1.73
CA GLU A 72 -15.69 4.10 2.88
C GLU A 72 -14.36 3.88 3.62
N ALA A 73 -13.88 2.63 3.68
CA ALA A 73 -12.58 2.33 4.27
C ALA A 73 -11.41 2.76 3.36
N ALA A 74 -11.63 2.76 2.04
CA ALA A 74 -10.64 3.18 1.07
C ALA A 74 -10.47 4.71 1.09
N ASP A 75 -11.57 5.43 1.24
CA ASP A 75 -11.62 6.89 1.39
C ASP A 75 -10.92 7.33 2.67
N LEU A 76 -11.24 6.72 3.82
CA LEU A 76 -10.56 7.03 5.09
C LEU A 76 -9.04 6.79 5.02
N LEU A 77 -8.62 5.73 4.32
CA LEU A 77 -7.20 5.46 4.13
C LEU A 77 -6.54 6.49 3.21
N TYR A 78 -7.26 6.97 2.18
CA TYR A 78 -6.79 8.04 1.31
C TYR A 78 -6.61 9.35 2.08
N GLU A 79 -7.63 9.74 2.86
CA GLU A 79 -7.59 10.93 3.72
C GLU A 79 -6.45 10.87 4.74
N GLU A 80 -6.17 9.70 5.32
CA GLU A 80 -5.02 9.51 6.23
C GLU A 80 -3.68 9.85 5.54
N VAL A 81 -3.51 9.40 4.30
CA VAL A 81 -2.31 9.66 3.50
C VAL A 81 -2.25 11.14 3.10
N GLU A 82 -3.37 11.74 2.70
CA GLU A 82 -3.47 13.14 2.33
C GLU A 82 -3.11 14.06 3.50
N LEU A 83 -3.74 13.89 4.67
CA LEU A 83 -3.41 14.66 5.87
C LEU A 83 -1.96 14.48 6.30
N SER A 84 -1.40 13.29 6.10
CA SER A 84 0.02 13.02 6.39
C SER A 84 0.95 13.72 5.40
N PHE A 85 0.53 13.86 4.14
CA PHE A 85 1.24 14.60 3.12
C PHE A 85 1.20 16.10 3.37
N GLU A 86 0.02 16.65 3.68
CA GLU A 86 -0.18 18.09 3.94
C GLU A 86 0.70 18.59 5.09
N LYS A 87 0.89 17.78 6.14
CA LYS A 87 1.81 18.09 7.26
C LYS A 87 3.27 18.24 6.84
N ARG A 88 3.66 17.75 5.66
CA ARG A 88 5.01 17.82 5.12
C ARG A 88 5.17 18.94 4.11
N LEU A 89 4.12 19.70 3.80
CA LEU A 89 4.21 20.84 2.89
C LEU A 89 4.91 22.04 3.56
N PRO A 90 5.67 22.84 2.80
CA PRO A 90 5.92 22.71 1.36
C PRO A 90 7.05 21.73 1.00
N ASP A 91 7.76 21.20 2.01
CA ASP A 91 8.97 20.39 1.83
C ASP A 91 8.75 19.12 0.99
N ALA A 92 7.55 18.53 1.04
CA ALA A 92 7.18 17.39 0.21
C ALA A 92 7.22 17.67 -1.30
N CYS A 93 7.11 18.93 -1.74
CA CYS A 93 7.16 19.30 -3.16
C CYS A 93 8.57 19.67 -3.67
N LYS A 94 9.62 19.53 -2.85
CA LYS A 94 11.00 19.73 -3.31
C LYS A 94 11.39 18.66 -4.32
N LYS A 95 11.86 19.08 -5.50
CA LYS A 95 12.25 18.19 -6.63
C LYS A 95 13.40 17.23 -6.30
N ASP A 96 14.20 17.52 -5.29
CA ASP A 96 15.29 16.67 -4.79
C ASP A 96 14.95 15.98 -3.45
N GLY A 97 13.74 16.21 -2.94
CA GLY A 97 13.24 15.69 -1.68
C GLY A 97 12.92 14.20 -1.71
N GLU A 98 12.79 13.62 -0.51
CA GLU A 98 12.45 12.20 -0.35
C GLU A 98 11.09 11.84 -0.94
N ALA A 99 10.14 12.78 -0.89
CA ALA A 99 8.81 12.62 -1.47
C ALA A 99 8.86 12.46 -2.99
N PHE A 100 9.62 13.30 -3.70
CA PHE A 100 9.81 13.17 -5.16
C PHE A 100 10.51 11.86 -5.53
N LYS A 101 11.53 11.45 -4.79
CA LYS A 101 12.21 10.15 -5.00
C LYS A 101 11.25 8.97 -4.81
N SER A 102 10.41 9.05 -3.78
CA SER A 102 9.40 8.02 -3.52
C SER A 102 8.35 7.98 -4.62
N TYR A 103 7.89 9.14 -5.08
CA TYR A 103 7.00 9.26 -6.24
C TYR A 103 7.59 8.60 -7.49
N GLU A 104 8.82 8.98 -7.88
CA GLU A 104 9.47 8.41 -9.05
C GLU A 104 9.66 6.90 -8.97
N GLN A 105 9.97 6.37 -7.77
CA GLN A 105 10.08 4.93 -7.57
C GLN A 105 8.74 4.21 -7.85
N VAL A 106 7.63 4.76 -7.35
CA VAL A 106 6.29 4.22 -7.62
C VAL A 106 5.97 4.29 -9.10
N MET A 107 6.24 5.42 -9.75
CA MET A 107 5.95 5.59 -11.17
C MET A 107 6.78 4.67 -12.06
N GLN A 108 8.05 4.41 -11.72
CA GLN A 108 8.86 3.40 -12.41
C GLN A 108 8.24 2.01 -12.34
N ASP A 109 7.64 1.64 -11.21
CA ASP A 109 7.00 0.34 -11.06
C ASP A 109 5.65 0.28 -11.78
N ILE A 110 4.90 1.39 -11.81
CA ILE A 110 3.68 1.53 -12.62
C ILE A 110 3.98 1.42 -14.12
N ARG A 111 5.06 2.03 -14.60
CA ARG A 111 5.48 1.97 -16.00
C ARG A 111 5.84 0.55 -16.46
N LYS A 112 6.35 -0.29 -15.56
CA LYS A 112 6.75 -1.68 -15.85
C LYS A 112 5.58 -2.68 -15.86
N LYS A 113 4.44 -2.31 -15.28
CA LYS A 113 3.22 -3.13 -15.27
C LYS A 113 2.43 -2.95 -16.55
#